data_AF-A0A370FFJ3-F1
#
_entry.id   AF-A0A370FFJ3-F1
#
_cell.length_a   1.000
_cell.length_b   1.000
_cell.length_c   1.000
_cell.angle_alpha   90.00
_cell.angle_beta   90.00
_cell.angle_gamma   90.00
#
_symmetry.space_group_name_H-M   'P 1'
#
loop_
_entity.id
_entity.type
_entity.pdbx_description
1 polymer ?
#
loop_
_entity_poly.entity_id
_entity_poly.type
_entity_poly.pdbx_seq_one_letter_code
_entity_poly.pdbx_strand_id
1 'polypeptide(L)'
;MQVIKVIGADTGSNNIGRSALLTSNREGLVGEYLLSKSAAASIQNTANSDKPLTVVGEPVFNPDHVVCSSPNWFETGLYETAELTAMVVCDAAVNGAFLLGTFAGSTGQRSMMMWQSALLVLQGHGTDANGTNPTENSSSVAKLNVTTDFRIVAGRISSGADYTLKLDQYKGGVQTSSAATVVAGKTRAVNGSRSIAIGSPRGAVSPGGLVKIAAVLLWARRFADAELASTFPEVAAQVKALRGLVL
;
A
#
# COMPACT_ATOMS: atom_id res chain seq x y z
N MET A 1 8.81 -21.66 23.52
CA MET A 1 9.08 -22.50 22.34
C MET A 1 7.95 -22.23 21.35
N GLN A 2 8.18 -21.35 20.37
CA GLN A 2 7.13 -20.87 19.47
C GLN A 2 7.02 -21.84 18.29
N VAL A 3 5.86 -22.45 18.11
CA VAL A 3 5.61 -23.44 17.06
C VAL A 3 5.55 -22.71 15.72
N ILE A 4 6.61 -22.84 14.92
CA ILE A 4 6.59 -22.49 13.50
C ILE A 4 5.66 -23.50 12.82
N LYS A 5 4.42 -23.10 12.53
CA LYS A 5 3.49 -23.93 11.77
C LYS A 5 3.93 -23.90 10.31
N VAL A 6 4.60 -24.95 9.85
CA VAL A 6 4.88 -25.18 8.43
C VAL A 6 3.54 -25.38 7.74
N ILE A 7 3.09 -24.39 6.97
CA ILE A 7 1.85 -24.48 6.19
C ILE A 7 2.14 -25.30 4.93
N GLY A 8 1.33 -26.35 4.73
CA GLY A 8 1.53 -27.42 3.76
C GLY A 8 1.65 -26.99 2.30
N ALA A 9 2.36 -27.81 1.53
CA ALA A 9 2.50 -27.68 0.08
C ALA A 9 1.15 -27.84 -0.63
N ASP A 10 0.82 -26.87 -1.48
CA ASP A 10 -0.41 -26.83 -2.26
C ASP A 10 -0.25 -27.70 -3.53
N THR A 11 -1.08 -28.74 -3.69
CA THR A 11 -1.05 -29.69 -4.83
C THR A 11 -2.16 -29.42 -5.85
N GLY A 12 -2.71 -28.21 -5.92
CA GLY A 12 -3.77 -27.84 -6.87
C GLY A 12 -3.34 -26.74 -7.85
N SER A 13 -3.21 -27.09 -9.13
CA SER A 13 -2.84 -26.23 -10.26
C SER A 13 -3.45 -24.81 -10.23
N ASN A 14 -2.65 -23.86 -9.75
CA ASN A 14 -2.52 -22.49 -10.24
C ASN A 14 -1.10 -22.03 -9.87
N ASN A 15 -0.12 -22.82 -10.33
CA ASN A 15 1.31 -22.51 -10.26
C ASN A 15 1.61 -21.31 -11.18
N ILE A 16 1.16 -20.13 -10.80
CA ILE A 16 1.89 -18.92 -11.16
C ILE A 16 3.11 -18.96 -10.23
N GLY A 17 4.14 -19.65 -10.70
CA GLY A 17 5.44 -19.65 -10.06
C GLY A 17 5.92 -18.21 -9.90
N ARG A 18 6.94 -18.06 -9.06
CA ARG A 18 7.72 -16.87 -8.67
C ARG A 18 8.16 -15.90 -9.81
N SER A 19 7.75 -16.15 -11.05
CA SER A 19 8.22 -15.53 -12.29
C SER A 19 7.30 -14.43 -12.84
N ALA A 20 6.06 -14.28 -12.35
CA ALA A 20 5.13 -13.28 -12.89
C ALA A 20 5.39 -11.92 -12.24
N LEU A 21 6.09 -11.05 -12.97
CA LEU A 21 6.28 -9.65 -12.60
C LEU A 21 5.00 -8.87 -12.91
N LEU A 22 4.62 -7.95 -12.02
CA LEU A 22 3.48 -7.06 -12.25
C LEU A 22 3.88 -5.86 -13.11
N THR A 23 5.17 -5.56 -13.17
CA THR A 23 5.70 -4.47 -13.99
C THR A 23 7.16 -4.68 -14.38
N SER A 24 7.50 -4.20 -15.58
CA SER A 24 8.84 -4.02 -16.12
C SER A 24 9.59 -2.83 -15.50
N ASN A 25 8.88 -1.89 -14.86
CA ASN A 25 9.48 -0.76 -14.19
C ASN A 25 10.06 -1.14 -12.82
N ARG A 26 11.30 -1.67 -12.83
CA ARG A 26 11.98 -2.20 -11.64
C ARG A 26 12.86 -1.19 -10.92
N GLU A 27 13.19 -0.06 -11.55
CA GLU A 27 14.11 0.91 -10.95
C GLU A 27 13.55 1.41 -9.63
N GLY A 28 14.29 1.28 -8.53
CA GLY A 28 13.84 1.69 -7.20
C GLY A 28 12.70 0.86 -6.60
N LEU A 29 12.26 -0.22 -7.24
CA LEU A 29 11.21 -1.11 -6.72
C LEU A 29 11.77 -1.93 -5.55
N VAL A 30 11.13 -1.85 -4.40
CA VAL A 30 11.56 -2.50 -3.15
C VAL A 30 10.53 -3.48 -2.61
N GLY A 31 9.28 -3.39 -3.05
CA GLY A 31 8.21 -4.32 -2.70
C GLY A 31 7.33 -4.61 -3.91
N GLU A 32 7.10 -5.88 -4.20
CA GLU A 32 6.11 -6.33 -5.18
C GLU A 32 5.47 -7.60 -4.65
N TYR A 33 4.16 -7.53 -4.42
CA TYR A 33 3.38 -8.56 -3.76
C TYR A 33 2.10 -8.83 -4.55
N LEU A 34 1.84 -10.09 -4.84
CA LEU A 34 0.64 -10.55 -5.54
C LEU A 34 -0.15 -11.49 -4.62
N LEU A 35 -1.21 -10.94 -4.02
CA LEU A 35 -1.98 -11.58 -2.95
C LEU A 35 -3.10 -12.46 -3.51
N SER A 36 -3.27 -13.66 -2.95
CA SER A 36 -4.21 -14.68 -3.46
C SER A 36 -4.43 -15.83 -2.45
N LYS A 37 -5.10 -16.91 -2.86
CA LYS A 37 -5.41 -18.07 -2.01
C LYS A 37 -4.15 -18.75 -1.43
N SER A 38 -3.02 -18.66 -2.12
CA SER A 38 -1.77 -19.23 -1.65
C SER A 38 -1.11 -18.26 -0.68
N ALA A 39 -1.20 -18.54 0.62
CA ALA A 39 -0.52 -17.76 1.64
C ALA A 39 1.00 -17.71 1.40
N ALA A 40 1.59 -18.84 1.04
CA ALA A 40 3.03 -18.96 0.78
C ALA A 40 3.50 -18.11 -0.40
N ALA A 41 2.70 -17.99 -1.47
CA ALA A 41 3.01 -17.10 -2.60
C ALA A 41 2.74 -15.62 -2.25
N SER A 42 1.66 -15.35 -1.51
CA SER A 42 1.23 -13.99 -1.16
C SER A 42 2.23 -13.24 -0.29
N ILE A 43 3.02 -13.95 0.51
CA ILE A 43 4.05 -13.32 1.36
C ILE A 43 5.38 -13.08 0.63
N GLN A 44 5.53 -13.55 -0.61
CA GLN A 44 6.77 -13.37 -1.35
C GLN A 44 6.85 -11.94 -1.89
N ASN A 45 8.03 -11.34 -1.70
CA ASN A 45 8.41 -10.10 -2.34
C ASN A 45 9.25 -10.42 -3.57
N THR A 46 8.68 -10.22 -4.76
CA THR A 46 9.38 -10.48 -6.04
C THR A 46 10.36 -9.36 -6.41
N ALA A 47 10.33 -8.22 -5.72
CA ALA A 47 11.32 -7.15 -5.86
C ALA A 47 12.54 -7.34 -4.96
N ASN A 48 12.34 -7.86 -3.74
CA ASN A 48 13.41 -8.08 -2.76
C ASN A 48 13.11 -9.32 -1.91
N SER A 49 13.73 -10.45 -2.22
CA SER A 49 13.48 -11.72 -1.53
C SER A 49 13.88 -11.74 -0.06
N ASP A 50 14.73 -10.81 0.39
CA ASP A 50 15.18 -10.71 1.78
C ASP A 50 14.15 -9.99 2.67
N LYS A 51 13.10 -9.44 2.04
CA LYS A 51 12.03 -8.69 2.69
C LYS A 51 10.65 -9.27 2.34
N PRO A 52 10.37 -10.56 2.68
CA PRO A 52 9.04 -11.12 2.54
C PRO A 52 8.06 -10.47 3.53
N LEU A 53 6.77 -10.60 3.27
CA LEU A 53 5.74 -10.15 4.22
C LEU A 53 5.74 -11.03 5.47
N THR A 54 5.62 -10.40 6.62
CA THR A 54 5.24 -11.06 7.87
C THR A 54 3.73 -10.93 8.06
N VAL A 55 3.04 -12.06 8.22
CA VAL A 55 1.59 -12.08 8.46
C VAL A 55 1.31 -11.74 9.92
N VAL A 56 0.34 -10.84 10.16
CA VAL A 56 -0.17 -10.51 11.48
C VAL A 56 -1.66 -10.84 11.55
N GLY A 57 -2.06 -11.58 12.60
CA GLY A 57 -3.43 -12.07 12.74
C GLY A 57 -3.76 -13.16 11.70
N GLU A 58 -5.02 -13.16 11.25
CA GLU A 58 -5.56 -14.13 10.29
C GLU A 58 -6.21 -13.44 9.08
N PRO A 59 -5.42 -12.88 8.14
CA PRO A 59 -5.96 -12.41 6.86
C PRO A 59 -6.64 -13.56 6.10
N VAL A 60 -7.73 -13.26 5.40
CA VAL A 60 -8.48 -14.27 4.65
C VAL A 60 -7.97 -14.32 3.21
N PHE A 61 -7.37 -15.44 2.82
CA PHE A 61 -6.80 -15.65 1.49
C PHE A 61 -7.87 -16.18 0.52
N ASN A 62 -8.23 -15.37 -0.48
CA ASN A 62 -9.20 -15.70 -1.53
C ASN A 62 -8.49 -15.92 -2.87
N PRO A 63 -9.12 -16.60 -3.86
CA PRO A 63 -8.46 -16.92 -5.13
C PRO A 63 -7.76 -15.76 -5.84
N ASP A 64 -8.35 -14.57 -5.78
CA ASP A 64 -7.97 -13.37 -6.53
C ASP A 64 -7.47 -12.21 -5.64
N HIS A 65 -7.63 -12.30 -4.32
CA HIS A 65 -7.24 -11.25 -3.37
C HIS A 65 -7.06 -11.79 -1.95
N VAL A 66 -6.58 -10.95 -1.04
CA VAL A 66 -6.63 -11.20 0.40
C VAL A 66 -7.50 -10.15 1.08
N VAL A 67 -8.33 -10.58 2.02
CA VAL A 67 -9.12 -9.69 2.88
C VAL A 67 -8.32 -9.40 4.14
N CYS A 68 -8.02 -8.13 4.37
CA CYS A 68 -7.38 -7.62 5.57
C CYS A 68 -8.38 -6.80 6.40
N SER A 69 -8.10 -6.71 7.70
CA SER A 69 -8.88 -5.95 8.68
C SER A 69 -7.98 -5.53 9.84
N SER A 70 -8.49 -4.80 10.82
CA SER A 70 -7.87 -4.82 12.15
C SER A 70 -8.51 -5.99 12.91
N PRO A 71 -7.77 -7.04 13.33
CA PRO A 71 -6.33 -7.13 13.60
C PRO A 71 -5.53 -8.02 12.60
N ASN A 72 -5.92 -8.06 11.33
CA ASN A 72 -5.39 -8.99 10.32
C ASN A 72 -4.71 -8.24 9.16
N TRP A 73 -3.38 -8.17 9.15
CA TRP A 73 -2.59 -7.39 8.19
C TRP A 73 -1.24 -8.02 7.85
N PHE A 74 -0.42 -7.33 7.04
CA PHE A 74 0.95 -7.73 6.75
C PHE A 74 1.95 -6.63 7.09
N GLU A 75 3.11 -7.00 7.62
CA GLU A 75 4.28 -6.15 7.78
C GLU A 75 5.29 -6.41 6.66
N THR A 76 5.82 -5.37 6.03
CA THR A 76 6.75 -5.52 4.89
C THR A 76 8.22 -5.64 5.29
N GLY A 77 8.59 -5.20 6.50
CA GLY A 77 10.01 -5.02 6.88
C GLY A 77 10.76 -3.94 6.06
N LEU A 78 10.04 -3.20 5.22
CA LEU A 78 10.53 -2.06 4.44
C LEU A 78 10.23 -0.77 5.20
N TYR A 79 11.25 0.04 5.39
CA TYR A 79 11.13 1.32 6.09
C TYR A 79 10.72 2.42 5.12
N GLU A 80 10.17 3.49 5.66
CA GLU A 80 9.92 4.67 4.86
C GLU A 80 11.21 5.31 4.37
N THR A 81 11.12 5.85 3.16
CA THR A 81 12.15 6.65 2.49
C THR A 81 11.59 8.03 2.23
N ALA A 82 12.45 9.06 2.06
CA ALA A 82 12.02 10.46 1.85
C ALA A 82 11.10 10.66 0.63
N GLU A 83 11.23 9.78 -0.36
CA GLU A 83 10.35 9.68 -1.51
C GLU A 83 9.78 8.27 -1.60
N LEU A 84 8.52 8.16 -2.00
CA LEU A 84 7.89 6.86 -2.19
C LEU A 84 6.82 6.97 -3.28
N THR A 85 6.72 5.91 -4.08
CA THR A 85 5.54 5.60 -4.87
C THR A 85 5.00 4.26 -4.40
N ALA A 86 3.71 4.23 -4.09
CA ALA A 86 3.03 2.99 -3.81
C ALA A 86 1.85 2.84 -4.76
N MET A 87 1.69 1.65 -5.33
CA MET A 87 0.56 1.30 -6.18
C MET A 87 -0.12 0.07 -5.60
N VAL A 88 -1.43 0.16 -5.43
CA VAL A 88 -2.22 -0.91 -4.82
C VAL A 88 -3.43 -1.20 -5.65
N VAL A 89 -3.66 -2.49 -5.85
CA VAL A 89 -4.89 -2.99 -6.46
C VAL A 89 -5.80 -3.47 -5.35
N CYS A 90 -6.87 -2.73 -5.10
CA CYS A 90 -7.77 -3.01 -3.99
C CYS A 90 -9.23 -2.71 -4.31
N ASP A 91 -10.11 -3.46 -3.66
CA ASP A 91 -11.52 -3.11 -3.45
C ASP A 91 -11.69 -2.83 -1.96
N ALA A 92 -12.08 -1.60 -1.68
CA ALA A 92 -12.14 -1.10 -0.34
C ALA A 92 -13.63 -0.81 -0.09
N ALA A 93 -14.31 -1.75 0.58
CA ALA A 93 -15.74 -1.67 0.84
C ALA A 93 -16.09 -0.44 1.69
N VAL A 94 -17.36 -0.09 1.82
CA VAL A 94 -17.80 1.02 2.70
C VAL A 94 -17.24 0.78 4.12
N ASN A 95 -16.43 1.72 4.62
CA ASN A 95 -15.69 1.66 5.90
C ASN A 95 -14.45 0.75 5.96
N GLY A 96 -14.02 0.16 4.84
CA GLY A 96 -12.68 -0.44 4.75
C GLY A 96 -11.62 0.64 4.96
N ALA A 97 -10.51 0.33 5.62
CA ALA A 97 -9.32 1.17 5.56
C ALA A 97 -8.16 0.34 5.09
N PHE A 98 -7.37 0.92 4.19
CA PHE A 98 -6.17 0.29 3.67
C PHE A 98 -4.96 1.12 4.03
N LEU A 99 -4.17 0.66 5.01
CA LEU A 99 -2.92 1.33 5.33
C LEU A 99 -1.83 0.91 4.35
N LEU A 100 -1.12 1.91 3.80
CA LEU A 100 0.28 1.82 3.42
C LEU A 100 1.05 2.88 4.19
N GLY A 101 1.81 2.42 5.17
CA GLY A 101 2.80 3.24 5.87
C GLY A 101 3.10 2.76 7.28
N THR A 102 3.83 3.59 8.01
CA THR A 102 4.33 3.28 9.34
C THR A 102 3.40 3.85 10.41
N PHE A 103 2.76 2.97 11.17
CA PHE A 103 1.86 3.38 12.25
C PHE A 103 2.52 3.26 13.63
N ALA A 104 2.39 4.31 14.44
CA ALA A 104 2.53 4.23 15.89
C ALA A 104 1.15 4.09 16.56
N GLY A 105 0.98 3.00 17.32
CA GLY A 105 -0.11 2.88 18.29
C GLY A 105 -0.21 4.11 19.19
N SER A 106 -1.46 4.52 19.45
CA SER A 106 -1.97 5.55 20.39
C SER A 106 -1.26 6.90 20.61
N THR A 107 -0.05 7.16 20.12
CA THR A 107 0.67 8.41 20.36
C THR A 107 1.58 8.80 19.19
N GLY A 108 1.26 9.93 18.54
CA GLY A 108 2.26 10.88 18.05
C GLY A 108 2.90 10.68 16.68
N GLN A 109 3.26 9.47 16.25
CA GLN A 109 4.16 9.31 15.09
C GLN A 109 3.50 8.54 13.96
N ARG A 110 3.02 9.32 12.99
CA ARG A 110 2.33 8.85 11.79
C ARG A 110 3.26 9.12 10.63
N SER A 111 3.59 8.12 9.85
CA SER A 111 4.14 8.39 8.54
C SER A 111 3.44 7.48 7.53
N MET A 112 2.94 8.11 6.45
CA MET A 112 2.09 7.53 5.41
C MET A 112 0.83 6.82 5.91
N MET A 113 -0.31 7.47 5.76
CA MET A 113 -1.60 6.80 5.94
C MET A 113 -2.34 6.85 4.63
N MET A 114 -2.72 5.68 4.11
CA MET A 114 -3.88 5.52 3.25
C MET A 114 -5.03 5.13 4.20
N TRP A 115 -6.11 5.90 4.24
CA TRP A 115 -7.27 5.61 5.08
C TRP A 115 -8.51 5.56 4.22
N GLN A 116 -9.49 4.71 4.57
CA GLN A 116 -10.83 4.82 4.03
C GLN A 116 -11.90 4.81 5.14
N SER A 117 -12.77 5.80 5.04
CA SER A 117 -14.18 5.80 5.44
C SER A 117 -14.87 6.65 4.37
N ALA A 118 -15.35 6.02 3.29
CA ALA A 118 -15.77 6.65 2.02
C ALA A 118 -14.70 7.45 1.24
N LEU A 119 -13.62 7.90 1.89
CA LEU A 119 -12.54 8.70 1.32
C LEU A 119 -11.20 7.99 1.45
N LEU A 120 -10.50 7.74 0.34
CA LEU A 120 -9.08 7.45 0.33
C LEU A 120 -8.29 8.71 0.72
N VAL A 121 -7.45 8.61 1.73
CA VAL A 121 -6.72 9.74 2.32
C VAL A 121 -5.24 9.41 2.30
N LEU A 122 -4.37 10.21 1.66
CA LEU A 122 -2.91 10.11 1.81
C LEU A 122 -2.42 11.19 2.76
N GLN A 123 -1.78 10.79 3.85
CA GLN A 123 -1.21 11.70 4.84
C GLN A 123 0.31 11.63 4.86
N GLY A 124 0.94 12.80 4.97
CA GLY A 124 2.37 12.91 5.21
C GLY A 124 2.62 13.87 6.36
N HIS A 125 3.67 13.60 7.12
CA HIS A 125 4.13 14.42 8.22
C HIS A 125 5.47 15.05 7.87
N GLY A 126 5.70 16.26 8.36
CA GLY A 126 6.95 16.97 8.15
C GLY A 126 7.36 17.75 9.38
N THR A 127 8.66 17.89 9.59
CA THR A 127 9.26 18.77 10.59
C THR A 127 9.33 20.19 10.05
N ASP A 128 9.13 21.18 10.91
CA ASP A 128 9.43 22.57 10.56
C ASP A 128 10.94 22.83 10.51
N ALA A 129 11.33 24.03 10.07
CA ALA A 129 12.74 24.44 9.98
C ALA A 129 13.49 24.42 11.33
N ASN A 130 12.76 24.40 12.46
CA ASN A 130 13.33 24.35 13.80
C ASN A 130 13.46 22.90 14.33
N GLY A 131 13.16 21.90 13.49
CA GLY A 131 13.21 20.49 13.88
C GLY A 131 12.07 20.05 14.80
N THR A 132 11.04 20.90 14.97
CA THR A 132 9.89 20.56 15.80
C THR A 132 8.94 19.68 14.99
N ASN A 133 8.61 18.51 15.55
CA ASN A 133 7.51 17.70 15.01
C ASN A 133 6.20 18.45 15.25
N PRO A 134 5.43 18.80 14.21
CA PRO A 134 4.14 19.45 14.42
C PRO A 134 3.23 18.48 15.17
N THR A 135 2.73 18.96 16.31
CA THR A 135 1.72 18.29 17.13
C THR A 135 0.49 17.93 16.30
N GLU A 136 0.39 16.63 15.99
CA GLU A 136 -0.76 15.75 15.72
C GLU A 136 -1.92 16.14 14.77
N ASN A 137 -2.15 17.42 14.43
CA ASN A 137 -3.36 17.86 13.71
C ASN A 137 -3.13 18.69 12.45
N SER A 138 -1.89 19.03 12.09
CA SER A 138 -1.60 19.66 10.78
C SER A 138 -1.36 18.58 9.71
N SER A 139 -2.27 17.61 9.58
CA SER A 139 -2.18 16.61 8.51
C SER A 139 -2.54 17.28 7.19
N SER A 140 -1.57 17.46 6.31
CA SER A 140 -1.86 17.74 4.91
C SER A 140 -2.35 16.46 4.26
N VAL A 141 -3.49 16.54 3.56
CA VAL A 141 -4.21 15.35 3.11
C VAL A 141 -4.63 15.49 1.66
N ALA A 142 -4.15 14.59 0.79
CA ALA A 142 -4.82 14.34 -0.49
C ALA A 142 -5.99 13.38 -0.26
N LYS A 143 -7.18 13.68 -0.80
CA LYS A 143 -8.42 12.91 -0.56
C LYS A 143 -9.10 12.53 -1.87
N LEU A 144 -9.55 11.28 -1.99
CA LEU A 144 -10.35 10.79 -3.12
C LEU A 144 -11.55 10.00 -2.64
N ASN A 145 -12.72 10.18 -3.26
CA ASN A 145 -13.86 9.29 -3.01
C ASN A 145 -13.59 7.92 -3.65
N VAL A 146 -13.85 6.84 -2.91
CA VAL A 146 -13.74 5.47 -3.45
C VAL A 146 -15.13 4.87 -3.61
N THR A 147 -15.37 4.28 -4.76
CA THR A 147 -16.58 3.47 -5.05
C THR A 147 -16.28 2.00 -4.80
N THR A 148 -17.30 1.22 -4.43
CA THR A 148 -17.19 -0.25 -4.34
C THR A 148 -16.81 -0.81 -5.70
N ASP A 149 -15.69 -1.54 -5.78
CA ASP A 149 -15.12 -2.28 -6.93
C ASP A 149 -13.58 -2.27 -6.80
N PHE A 150 -12.89 -3.22 -7.44
CA PHE A 150 -11.44 -3.15 -7.56
C PHE A 150 -10.98 -1.95 -8.40
N ARG A 151 -9.92 -1.31 -7.92
CA ARG A 151 -9.27 -0.13 -8.53
C ARG A 151 -7.76 -0.24 -8.35
N ILE A 152 -7.03 0.46 -9.21
CA ILE A 152 -5.63 0.77 -8.91
C ILE A 152 -5.57 2.15 -8.27
N VAL A 153 -4.88 2.21 -7.15
CA VAL A 153 -4.65 3.42 -6.39
C VAL A 153 -3.16 3.64 -6.28
N ALA A 154 -2.69 4.81 -6.68
CA ALA A 154 -1.30 5.21 -6.58
C ALA A 154 -1.14 6.37 -5.60
N GLY A 155 -0.27 6.19 -4.60
CA GLY A 155 0.16 7.24 -3.69
C GLY A 155 1.61 7.63 -3.94
N ARG A 156 1.87 8.92 -4.04
CA ARG A 156 3.21 9.46 -4.33
C ARG A 156 3.57 10.55 -3.34
N ILE A 157 4.81 10.48 -2.88
CA ILE A 157 5.41 11.45 -1.97
C ILE A 157 6.72 11.94 -2.57
N SER A 158 6.85 13.26 -2.69
CA SER A 158 8.12 13.91 -3.05
C SER A 158 8.85 14.39 -1.82
N SER A 159 10.18 14.44 -1.88
CA SER A 159 10.99 15.16 -0.88
C SER A 159 11.19 16.61 -1.28
N GLY A 160 11.52 17.48 -0.33
CA GLY A 160 11.75 18.91 -0.58
C GLY A 160 11.59 19.77 0.67
N ALA A 161 11.93 21.06 0.56
CA ALA A 161 11.60 22.08 1.57
C ALA A 161 10.07 22.26 1.72
N ASP A 162 9.36 21.97 0.62
CA ASP A 162 7.95 21.64 0.58
C ASP A 162 7.84 20.21 0.02
N TYR A 163 6.97 19.37 0.60
CA TYR A 163 6.68 18.05 0.02
C TYR A 163 5.28 17.98 -0.56
N THR A 164 5.13 17.21 -1.64
CA THR A 164 3.84 16.97 -2.29
C THR A 164 3.35 15.57 -1.99
N LEU A 165 2.09 15.48 -1.59
CA LEU A 165 1.32 14.25 -1.51
C LEU A 165 0.39 14.21 -2.72
N LYS A 166 0.45 13.15 -3.52
CA LYS A 166 -0.48 12.96 -4.64
C LYS A 166 -1.09 11.57 -4.60
N LEU A 167 -2.39 11.53 -4.82
CA LEU A 167 -3.18 10.33 -4.98
C LEU A 167 -3.79 10.32 -6.36
N ASP A 168 -3.71 9.19 -7.03
CA ASP A 168 -4.35 8.95 -8.30
C ASP A 168 -5.11 7.62 -8.23
N GLN A 169 -6.30 7.60 -8.81
CA GLN A 169 -7.13 6.41 -8.91
C GLN A 169 -7.41 6.11 -10.37
N TYR A 170 -7.34 4.83 -10.70
CA TYR A 170 -7.57 4.34 -12.04
C TYR A 170 -8.65 3.25 -12.05
N LYS A 171 -9.49 3.30 -13.08
CA LYS A 171 -10.48 2.27 -13.44
C LYS A 171 -10.52 2.11 -14.96
N GLY A 172 -10.65 0.89 -15.47
CA GLY A 172 -10.94 0.61 -16.87
C GLY A 172 -9.86 1.12 -17.82
N GLY A 173 -8.61 1.16 -17.37
CA GLY A 173 -7.51 1.72 -18.16
C GLY A 173 -7.39 3.25 -18.13
N VAL A 174 -8.25 3.96 -17.39
CA VAL A 174 -8.25 5.43 -17.33
C VAL A 174 -8.12 5.95 -15.90
N GLN A 175 -7.49 7.13 -15.74
CA GLN A 175 -7.48 7.83 -14.46
C GLN A 175 -8.87 8.40 -14.19
N THR A 176 -9.51 7.96 -13.11
CA THR A 176 -10.88 8.39 -12.75
C THR A 176 -10.90 9.54 -11.76
N SER A 177 -9.86 9.67 -10.93
CA SER A 177 -9.77 10.73 -9.95
C SER A 177 -8.31 10.99 -9.56
N SER A 178 -8.02 12.23 -9.13
CA SER A 178 -6.70 12.63 -8.63
C SER A 178 -6.84 13.74 -7.61
N ALA A 179 -5.98 13.72 -6.60
CA ALA A 179 -5.90 14.73 -5.57
C ALA A 179 -4.45 14.97 -5.20
N ALA A 180 -4.08 16.22 -4.99
CA ALA A 180 -2.74 16.59 -4.56
C ALA A 180 -2.81 17.61 -3.42
N THR A 181 -1.79 17.60 -2.58
CA THR A 181 -1.60 18.60 -1.54
C THR A 181 -0.11 18.87 -1.39
N VAL A 182 0.24 20.16 -1.42
CA VAL A 182 1.59 20.63 -1.11
C VAL A 182 1.64 20.96 0.38
N VAL A 183 2.70 20.53 1.05
CA VAL A 183 2.97 20.85 2.44
C VAL A 183 4.10 21.86 2.48
N ALA A 184 3.72 23.14 2.59
CA ALA A 184 4.66 24.24 2.54
C ALA A 184 5.44 24.41 3.85
N GLY A 185 6.71 24.81 3.74
CA GLY A 185 7.60 25.17 4.84
C GLY A 185 7.95 24.01 5.76
N LYS A 186 7.85 22.76 5.28
CA LYS A 186 8.12 21.55 6.06
C LYS A 186 8.94 20.55 5.27
N THR A 187 10.00 20.05 5.87
CA THR A 187 10.73 18.88 5.36
C THR A 187 10.01 17.62 5.81
N ARG A 188 9.86 16.64 4.91
CA ARG A 188 9.22 15.38 5.28
C ARG A 188 10.00 14.63 6.38
N ALA A 189 9.28 14.23 7.42
CA ALA A 189 9.81 13.38 8.48
C ALA A 189 9.71 11.90 8.06
N VAL A 190 10.85 11.23 8.00
CA VAL A 190 10.94 9.80 7.65
C VAL A 190 11.05 8.98 8.93
N ASN A 191 10.16 8.00 9.12
CA ASN A 191 10.25 7.07 10.23
C ASN A 191 11.08 5.85 9.85
N GLY A 192 12.34 5.82 10.29
CA GLY A 192 13.24 4.69 10.06
C GLY A 192 13.10 3.53 11.05
N SER A 193 12.19 3.62 12.04
CA SER A 193 12.07 2.64 13.13
C SER A 193 10.93 1.64 12.96
N ARG A 194 10.09 1.79 11.93
CA ARG A 194 8.91 0.96 11.71
C ARG A 194 8.77 0.60 10.23
N SER A 195 8.25 -0.60 9.96
CA SER A 195 7.95 -1.04 8.61
C SER A 195 6.62 -0.51 8.10
N ILE A 196 6.52 -0.43 6.78
CA ILE A 196 5.26 -0.22 6.06
C ILE A 196 4.38 -1.45 6.30
N ALA A 197 3.13 -1.24 6.73
CA ALA A 197 2.12 -2.28 6.79
C ALA A 197 1.18 -2.24 5.59
N ILE A 198 0.53 -3.36 5.27
CA ILE A 198 -0.45 -3.57 4.20
C ILE A 198 -1.74 -4.13 4.84
N GLY A 199 -2.89 -3.48 4.65
CA GLY A 199 -4.17 -3.94 5.23
C GLY A 199 -4.67 -3.01 6.32
N SER A 200 -4.47 -3.32 7.61
CA SER A 200 -4.71 -2.36 8.69
C SER A 200 -4.06 -2.76 10.03
N PRO A 201 -3.10 -1.98 10.57
CA PRO A 201 -2.63 -2.11 11.95
C PRO A 201 -3.37 -1.21 12.96
N ARG A 202 -4.47 -0.53 12.57
CA ARG A 202 -5.17 0.44 13.44
C ARG A 202 -6.54 -0.07 13.91
N GLY A 203 -6.66 -0.34 15.21
CA GLY A 203 -7.91 -0.71 15.88
C GLY A 203 -8.96 0.40 16.08
N ALA A 204 -8.75 1.60 15.54
CA ALA A 204 -9.65 2.75 15.72
C ALA A 204 -10.40 3.16 14.43
N VAL A 205 -10.24 2.40 13.35
CA VAL A 205 -11.12 2.52 12.18
C VAL A 205 -12.32 1.63 12.45
N SER A 206 -13.53 2.15 12.23
CA SER A 206 -14.83 1.54 12.54
C SER A 206 -14.77 0.00 12.65
N PRO A 207 -15.18 -0.60 13.78
CA PRO A 207 -15.24 -2.05 13.93
C PRO A 207 -15.87 -2.69 12.67
N GLY A 208 -15.15 -3.61 12.01
CA GLY A 208 -15.62 -4.29 10.80
C GLY A 208 -15.16 -3.72 9.45
N GLY A 209 -14.25 -2.73 9.41
CA GLY A 209 -13.65 -2.27 8.15
C GLY A 209 -12.80 -3.35 7.47
N LEU A 210 -13.21 -3.78 6.27
CA LEU A 210 -12.51 -4.77 5.45
C LEU A 210 -11.92 -4.12 4.19
N VAL A 211 -10.69 -4.49 3.86
CA VAL A 211 -10.08 -4.17 2.56
C VAL A 211 -9.71 -5.46 1.85
N LYS A 212 -10.07 -5.55 0.56
CA LYS A 212 -9.62 -6.60 -0.34
C LYS A 212 -8.43 -6.08 -1.14
N ILE A 213 -7.32 -6.78 -1.08
CA ILE A 213 -6.07 -6.37 -1.74
C ILE A 213 -5.62 -7.51 -2.66
N ALA A 214 -5.44 -7.21 -3.93
CA ALA A 214 -4.96 -8.16 -4.92
C ALA A 214 -3.45 -8.00 -5.19
N ALA A 215 -2.94 -6.77 -5.16
CA ALA A 215 -1.52 -6.52 -5.38
C ALA A 215 -1.04 -5.23 -4.71
N VAL A 216 0.24 -5.20 -4.35
CA VAL A 216 0.93 -4.02 -3.82
C VAL A 216 2.31 -3.92 -4.46
N LEU A 217 2.63 -2.73 -4.96
CA LEU A 217 3.95 -2.37 -5.46
C LEU A 217 4.46 -1.14 -4.72
N LEU A 218 5.72 -1.16 -4.31
CA LEU A 218 6.37 -0.10 -3.53
C LEU A 218 7.72 0.24 -4.18
N TRP A 219 7.88 1.50 -4.55
CA TRP A 219 9.13 2.06 -5.04
C TRP A 219 9.68 3.06 -4.03
N ALA A 220 10.95 2.92 -3.69
CA ALA A 220 11.74 3.85 -2.88
C ALA A 220 12.15 5.12 -3.65
N ARG A 221 11.27 5.59 -4.54
CA ARG A 221 11.41 6.82 -5.32
C ARG A 221 10.06 7.34 -5.76
N ARG A 222 10.02 8.60 -6.15
CA ARG A 222 8.81 9.22 -6.70
C ARG A 222 8.70 8.98 -8.22
N PHE A 223 7.52 8.55 -8.66
CA PHE A 223 7.15 8.51 -10.06
C PHE A 223 6.70 9.88 -10.57
N ALA A 224 7.18 10.25 -11.75
CA ALA A 224 6.56 11.31 -12.54
C ALA A 224 5.16 10.87 -13.04
N ASP A 225 4.32 11.83 -13.43
CA ASP A 225 2.97 11.52 -13.96
C ASP A 225 3.03 10.61 -15.20
N ALA A 226 3.95 10.89 -16.12
CA ALA A 226 4.14 10.08 -17.34
C ALA A 226 4.55 8.63 -17.03
N GLU A 227 5.37 8.46 -16.00
CA GLU A 227 5.85 7.15 -15.58
C GLU A 227 4.76 6.33 -14.89
N LEU A 228 3.92 6.98 -14.10
CA LEU A 228 2.75 6.34 -13.53
C LEU A 228 1.75 5.93 -14.63
N ALA A 229 1.54 6.81 -15.61
CA ALA A 229 0.66 6.56 -16.75
C ALA A 229 1.14 5.39 -17.65
N SER A 230 2.44 5.13 -17.72
CA SER A 230 2.97 3.96 -18.44
C SER A 230 3.00 2.68 -17.59
N THR A 231 3.18 2.79 -16.27
CA THR A 231 3.26 1.63 -15.37
C THR A 231 1.89 1.05 -15.04
N PHE A 232 0.87 1.90 -14.84
CA PHE A 232 -0.47 1.46 -14.48
C PHE A 232 -1.09 0.46 -15.48
N PRO A 233 -1.06 0.69 -16.82
CA PRO A 233 -1.65 -0.24 -17.78
C PRO A 233 -1.01 -1.63 -17.74
N GLU A 234 0.30 -1.68 -17.49
CA GLU A 234 1.03 -2.94 -17.35
C GLU A 234 0.57 -3.72 -16.11
N VAL A 235 0.54 -3.06 -14.94
CA VAL A 235 0.07 -3.67 -13.70
C VAL A 235 -1.39 -4.12 -13.85
N ALA A 236 -2.24 -3.32 -14.49
CA ALA A 236 -3.63 -3.66 -14.71
C ALA A 236 -3.79 -4.90 -15.61
N ALA A 237 -3.02 -4.97 -16.70
CA ALA A 237 -3.02 -6.12 -17.60
C ALA A 237 -2.52 -7.39 -16.90
N GLN A 238 -1.45 -7.29 -16.11
CA GLN A 238 -0.91 -8.43 -15.37
C GLN A 238 -1.88 -8.91 -14.30
N VAL A 239 -2.45 -8.02 -13.50
CA VAL A 239 -3.43 -8.43 -12.48
C VAL A 239 -4.67 -9.03 -13.13
N LYS A 240 -5.17 -8.49 -14.25
CA LYS A 240 -6.26 -9.11 -15.01
C LYS A 240 -5.89 -10.52 -15.48
N ALA A 241 -4.69 -10.71 -16.05
CA ALA A 241 -4.24 -12.00 -16.54
C ALA A 241 -4.06 -13.03 -15.42
N LEU A 242 -3.53 -12.61 -14.28
CA LEU A 242 -3.16 -13.49 -13.16
C LEU A 242 -4.32 -13.72 -12.18
N ARG A 243 -5.30 -12.82 -12.11
CA ARG A 243 -6.36 -12.82 -11.10
C ARG A 243 -7.78 -12.72 -11.67
N GLY A 244 -7.94 -12.45 -12.95
CA GLY A 244 -9.26 -12.28 -13.57
C GLY A 244 -10.00 -11.00 -13.15
N LEU A 245 -9.33 -10.10 -12.43
CA LEU A 245 -9.93 -8.86 -11.94
C LEU A 245 -10.09 -7.85 -13.08
N VAL A 246 -11.27 -7.23 -13.16
CA VAL A 246 -11.51 -6.10 -14.05
C VAL A 246 -11.25 -4.83 -13.25
N LEU A 247 -10.18 -4.13 -13.65
CA LEU A 247 -9.71 -2.91 -13.02
C LEU A 247 -10.13 -1.72 -13.85
#